data_AF-A0A0C2J2J8-F1
#
_entry.id   AF-A0A0C2J2J8-F1
#
_cell.length_a   1.000
_cell.length_b   1.000
_cell.length_c   1.000
_cell.angle_alpha   90.00
_cell.angle_beta   90.00
_cell.angle_gamma   90.00
#
_symmetry.space_group_name_H-M   'P 1'
#
loop_
_entity.id
_entity.type
_entity.pdbx_description
1 polymer ?
#
loop_
_entity_poly.entity_id
_entity_poly.type
_entity_poly.pdbx_seq_one_letter_code
_entity_poly.pdbx_strand_id
1 'polypeptide(L)'
;MRPLDRLEKQHPKRHTTLPYGNGFHPHLDAPAYGHIGCIEHITANIAIDTATIAIRCLEVVPGSHKMDVDLANGSRIADSWVQSHTWVAIPLAPGDILIFGCHIAHRSAPNETSE
;
A
#
# COMPACT_ATOMS: atom_id res chain seq x y z
N MET A 1 21.77 10.89 22.45
CA MET A 1 20.70 11.69 21.80
C MET A 1 20.81 11.47 20.30
N ARG A 2 19.79 10.90 19.66
CA ARG A 2 19.70 10.92 18.19
C ARG A 2 19.20 12.33 17.79
N PRO A 3 19.77 12.99 16.77
CA PRO A 3 19.32 14.32 16.37
C PRO A 3 17.84 14.28 15.99
N LEU A 4 17.07 15.28 16.41
CA LEU A 4 15.71 15.49 15.90
C LEU A 4 15.79 15.78 14.39
N ASP A 5 15.29 14.80 13.64
CA ASP A 5 14.34 14.96 12.55
C ASP A 5 14.64 16.05 11.52
N ARG A 6 15.36 15.64 10.47
CA ARG A 6 15.21 16.29 9.16
C ARG A 6 13.82 15.93 8.66
N LEU A 7 12.90 16.90 8.70
CA LEU A 7 11.61 16.79 8.00
C LEU A 7 11.89 16.72 6.50
N GLU A 8 12.04 15.51 5.96
CA GLU A 8 12.15 15.29 4.54
C GLU A 8 10.75 15.30 3.92
N LYS A 9 10.54 16.22 2.98
CA LYS A 9 9.27 16.36 2.27
C LYS A 9 9.11 15.19 1.31
N GLN A 10 8.11 14.36 1.56
CA GLN A 10 7.67 13.36 0.58
C GLN A 10 6.74 14.02 -0.43
N HIS A 11 6.94 13.71 -1.71
CA HIS A 11 6.02 14.14 -2.77
C HIS A 11 4.80 13.22 -2.79
N PRO A 12 3.59 13.76 -3.05
CA PRO A 12 2.40 12.95 -3.19
C PRO A 12 2.58 11.95 -4.35
N LYS A 13 2.34 10.66 -4.06
CA LYS A 13 2.25 9.62 -5.09
C LYS A 13 0.81 9.61 -5.63
N ARG A 14 0.68 9.46 -6.94
CA ARG A 14 -0.63 9.24 -7.58
C ARG A 14 -0.76 7.76 -7.90
N HIS A 15 -1.82 7.16 -7.39
CA HIS A 15 -2.29 5.85 -7.83
C HIS A 15 -3.30 6.08 -8.94
N THR A 16 -3.03 5.56 -10.13
CA THR A 16 -3.97 5.63 -11.26
C THR A 16 -4.28 4.22 -11.70
N THR A 17 -5.54 3.82 -11.57
CA THR A 17 -6.04 2.58 -12.17
C THR A 17 -6.22 2.85 -13.65
N LEU A 18 -5.23 2.48 -14.46
CA LEU A 18 -5.35 2.55 -15.92
C LEU A 18 -6.11 1.33 -16.43
N PRO A 19 -6.81 1.44 -17.57
CA PRO A 19 -7.24 0.27 -18.34
C PRO A 19 -6.08 -0.70 -18.52
N TYR A 20 -6.30 -1.98 -18.22
CA TYR A 20 -5.27 -3.01 -18.30
C TYR A 20 -4.02 -2.77 -17.43
N GLY A 21 -4.12 -1.94 -16.39
CA GLY A 21 -3.01 -1.60 -15.49
C GLY A 21 -2.58 -2.77 -14.60
N ASN A 22 -1.28 -2.90 -14.30
CA ASN A 22 -0.73 -4.04 -13.54
C ASN A 22 -1.07 -4.08 -12.05
N GLY A 23 -1.66 -3.02 -11.49
CA GLY A 23 -1.85 -2.89 -10.04
C GLY A 23 -0.53 -2.78 -9.26
N PHE A 24 -0.58 -3.07 -7.97
CA PHE A 24 0.58 -3.02 -7.05
C PHE A 24 0.80 -4.38 -6.42
N HIS A 25 2.03 -4.90 -6.57
CA HIS A 25 2.44 -6.12 -5.88
C HIS A 25 2.28 -5.98 -4.35
N PRO A 26 2.05 -7.07 -3.61
CA PRO A 26 2.02 -7.05 -2.15
C PRO A 26 3.28 -6.45 -1.53
N HIS A 27 3.11 -5.39 -0.74
CA HIS A 27 4.22 -4.67 -0.11
C HIS A 27 3.82 -4.00 1.21
N LEU A 28 4.86 -3.53 1.90
CA LEU A 28 4.80 -2.50 2.94
C LEU A 28 5.35 -1.20 2.34
N ASP A 29 4.90 -0.04 2.81
CA ASP A 29 5.48 1.24 2.37
C ASP A 29 6.88 1.47 2.98
N ALA A 30 7.10 1.04 4.23
CA ALA A 30 8.32 1.34 4.98
C ALA A 30 9.63 0.96 4.25
N PRO A 31 9.78 -0.25 3.65
CA PRO A 31 11.00 -0.63 2.95
C PRO A 31 11.38 0.28 1.78
N ALA A 32 10.41 0.91 1.10
CA ALA A 32 10.67 1.80 -0.02
C ALA A 32 11.48 3.04 0.38
N TYR A 33 11.45 3.42 1.65
CA TYR A 33 12.10 4.63 2.19
C TYR A 33 13.37 4.32 2.99
N GLY A 34 13.82 3.06 3.05
CA GLY A 34 15.03 2.69 3.80
C GLY A 34 16.30 3.45 3.36
N HIS A 35 16.34 3.95 2.13
CA HIS A 35 17.44 4.75 1.59
C HIS A 35 17.54 6.18 2.16
N ILE A 36 16.45 6.72 2.71
CA ILE A 36 16.44 8.02 3.43
C ILE A 36 16.38 7.86 4.95
N GLY A 37 16.12 6.65 5.44
CA GLY A 37 16.15 6.28 6.86
C GLY A 37 15.01 5.35 7.25
N CYS A 38 15.07 4.84 8.47
CA CYS A 38 13.94 4.10 9.07
C CYS A 38 12.91 5.12 9.58
N ILE A 39 11.99 5.54 8.71
CA ILE A 39 11.00 6.57 9.01
C ILE A 39 9.61 5.95 9.11
N GLU A 40 8.97 6.15 10.25
CA GLU A 40 7.56 5.85 10.45
C GLU A 40 6.70 6.92 9.78
N HIS A 41 5.74 6.50 8.96
CA HIS A 41 4.86 7.43 8.25
C HIS A 41 3.46 6.86 8.08
N ILE A 42 2.53 7.79 7.83
CA ILE A 42 1.12 7.52 7.59
C ILE A 42 0.81 7.97 6.17
N THR A 43 0.13 7.09 5.42
CA THR A 43 -0.39 7.37 4.09
C THR A 43 -1.85 7.81 4.22
N ALA A 44 -2.20 8.92 3.56
CA ALA A 44 -3.59 9.33 3.33
C ALA A 44 -3.90 9.12 1.85
N ASN A 45 -4.58 8.02 1.54
CA ASN A 45 -5.05 7.73 0.20
C ASN A 45 -6.42 8.37 -0.01
N ILE A 46 -6.48 9.36 -0.90
CA ILE A 46 -7.69 10.12 -1.21
C ILE A 46 -8.25 9.61 -2.53
N ALA A 47 -9.46 9.07 -2.50
CA ALA A 47 -10.13 8.60 -3.70
C ALA A 47 -10.60 9.81 -4.53
N ILE A 48 -10.03 9.97 -5.72
CA ILE A 48 -10.47 10.99 -6.70
C ILE A 48 -11.61 10.43 -7.56
N ASP A 49 -11.48 9.17 -7.95
CA ASP A 49 -12.49 8.41 -8.68
C ASP A 49 -12.99 7.24 -7.82
N THR A 50 -14.11 6.63 -8.22
CA THR A 50 -14.62 5.43 -7.55
C THR A 50 -13.58 4.32 -7.64
N ALA A 51 -13.30 3.66 -6.52
CA ALA A 51 -12.48 2.46 -6.46
C ALA A 51 -13.37 1.28 -6.04
N THR A 52 -13.61 0.34 -6.94
CA THR A 52 -14.41 -0.87 -6.66
C THR A 52 -13.56 -2.13 -6.78
N ILE A 53 -14.09 -3.27 -6.33
CA ILE A 53 -13.46 -4.57 -6.52
C ILE A 53 -13.30 -4.88 -8.02
N ALA A 54 -14.27 -4.50 -8.85
CA ALA A 54 -14.24 -4.78 -10.30
C ALA A 54 -13.02 -4.13 -10.97
N ILE A 55 -12.76 -2.86 -10.65
CA ILE A 55 -11.60 -2.06 -11.10
C ILE A 55 -10.45 -2.07 -10.08
N ARG A 56 -10.38 -3.10 -9.22
CA ARG A 56 -9.23 -3.44 -8.38
C ARG A 56 -8.81 -2.35 -7.39
N CYS A 57 -9.74 -2.00 -6.51
CA CYS A 57 -9.46 -1.21 -5.31
C CYS A 57 -8.33 -1.83 -4.46
N LEU A 58 -7.83 -1.05 -3.50
CA LEU A 58 -6.81 -1.52 -2.57
C LEU A 58 -7.33 -2.72 -1.76
N GLU A 59 -6.44 -3.68 -1.53
CA GLU A 59 -6.66 -4.79 -0.59
C GLU A 59 -5.63 -4.71 0.53
N VAL A 60 -6.04 -5.09 1.75
CA VAL A 60 -5.17 -5.13 2.92
C VAL A 60 -5.29 -6.45 3.66
N VAL A 61 -4.27 -6.80 4.45
CA VAL A 61 -4.43 -7.81 5.52
C VAL A 61 -4.69 -7.08 6.84
N PRO A 62 -5.91 -7.14 7.40
CA PRO A 62 -6.24 -6.44 8.64
C PRO A 62 -5.31 -6.87 9.78
N GLY A 63 -4.78 -5.89 10.51
CA GLY A 63 -3.87 -6.15 11.64
C GLY A 63 -2.42 -6.50 11.28
N SER A 64 -2.07 -6.61 9.99
CA SER A 64 -0.71 -6.94 9.54
C SER A 64 0.39 -6.01 10.07
N HIS A 65 0.07 -4.75 10.37
CA HIS A 65 0.98 -3.79 11.01
C HIS A 65 1.42 -4.19 12.44
N LYS A 66 0.88 -5.28 12.99
CA LYS A 66 1.27 -5.86 14.29
C LYS A 66 1.86 -7.26 14.15
N MET A 67 2.12 -7.71 12.91
CA MET A 67 2.61 -9.04 12.60
C MET A 67 4.03 -8.95 12.04
N ASP A 68 4.77 -10.04 12.14
CA ASP A 68 5.98 -10.22 11.35
C ASP A 68 5.57 -10.54 9.90
N VAL A 69 5.79 -9.59 9.01
CA VAL A 69 5.50 -9.71 7.58
C VAL A 69 6.78 -10.14 6.87
N ASP A 70 6.80 -11.36 6.34
CA ASP A 70 7.98 -11.90 5.66
C ASP A 70 8.20 -11.17 4.33
N LEU A 71 9.42 -10.66 4.13
CA LEU A 71 9.81 -9.97 2.90
C LEU A 71 10.79 -10.81 2.07
N ALA A 72 10.48 -11.00 0.80
CA ALA A 72 11.40 -11.53 -0.19
C ALA A 72 12.33 -10.42 -0.70
N ASN A 73 13.64 -10.68 -0.68
CA ASN A 73 14.68 -9.75 -1.16
C ASN A 73 14.55 -8.32 -0.58
N GLY A 74 14.06 -8.20 0.65
CA GLY A 74 13.96 -6.94 1.39
C GLY A 74 12.97 -5.90 0.83
N SER A 75 12.09 -6.27 -0.10
CA SER A 75 11.19 -5.29 -0.75
C SER A 75 9.74 -5.75 -0.91
N ARG A 76 9.52 -6.94 -1.47
CA ARG A 76 8.18 -7.50 -1.70
C ARG A 76 7.80 -8.42 -0.56
N ILE A 77 6.52 -8.52 -0.24
CA ILE A 77 6.05 -9.55 0.70
C ILE A 77 6.24 -10.92 0.06
N ALA A 78 6.78 -11.88 0.82
CA ALA A 78 7.05 -13.23 0.35
C ALA A 78 5.75 -13.96 -0.02
N ASP A 79 5.78 -14.74 -1.11
CA ASP A 79 4.58 -15.41 -1.63
C ASP A 79 3.94 -16.35 -0.60
N SER A 80 4.74 -17.03 0.24
CA SER A 80 4.27 -17.88 1.33
C SER A 80 3.45 -17.10 2.37
N TRP A 81 3.83 -15.86 2.65
CA TRP A 81 3.08 -14.98 3.54
C TRP A 81 1.80 -14.49 2.88
N VAL A 82 1.89 -14.08 1.60
CA VAL A 82 0.72 -13.64 0.81
C VAL A 82 -0.37 -14.72 0.76
N GLN A 83 0.02 -15.97 0.55
CA GLN A 83 -0.89 -17.11 0.42
C GLN A 83 -1.49 -17.59 1.76
N SER A 84 -0.85 -17.28 2.88
CA SER A 84 -1.30 -17.72 4.22
C SER A 84 -2.23 -16.72 4.91
N HIS A 85 -2.51 -15.57 4.32
CA HIS A 85 -3.32 -14.50 4.92
C HIS A 85 -4.53 -14.13 4.07
N THR A 86 -5.62 -13.73 4.75
CA THR A 86 -6.82 -13.23 4.09
C THR A 86 -6.68 -11.75 3.75
N TRP A 87 -6.84 -11.44 2.48
CA TRP A 87 -6.84 -10.07 1.96
C TRP A 87 -8.28 -9.56 1.85
N VAL A 88 -8.50 -8.33 2.33
CA VAL A 88 -9.80 -7.68 2.37
C VAL A 88 -9.76 -6.45 1.47
N ALA A 89 -10.67 -6.39 0.51
CA ALA A 89 -10.84 -5.25 -0.39
C ALA A 89 -11.43 -4.04 0.33
N ILE A 90 -10.94 -2.85 0.00
CA ILE A 90 -11.36 -1.56 0.55
C ILE A 90 -11.91 -0.71 -0.60
N PRO A 91 -13.19 -0.89 -0.99
CA PRO A 91 -13.82 -0.02 -1.97
C PRO A 91 -13.99 1.39 -1.39
N LEU A 92 -13.83 2.40 -2.23
CA LEU A 92 -13.90 3.83 -1.85
C LEU A 92 -14.71 4.59 -2.89
N ALA A 93 -15.53 5.54 -2.45
CA ALA A 93 -16.19 6.51 -3.31
C ALA A 93 -15.32 7.77 -3.48
N PRO A 94 -15.52 8.56 -4.54
CA PRO A 94 -14.86 9.86 -4.69
C PRO A 94 -15.03 10.72 -3.43
N GLY A 95 -13.92 11.24 -2.90
CA GLY A 95 -13.87 12.04 -1.68
C GLY A 95 -13.61 11.24 -0.40
N ASP A 96 -13.71 9.91 -0.41
CA ASP A 96 -13.31 9.09 0.73
C ASP A 96 -11.78 9.17 0.95
N ILE A 97 -11.37 9.09 2.22
CA ILE A 97 -9.96 9.06 2.62
C ILE A 97 -9.70 7.77 3.40
N LEU A 98 -8.79 6.95 2.89
CA LEU A 98 -8.24 5.81 3.60
C LEU A 98 -6.89 6.20 4.24
N ILE A 99 -6.82 6.13 5.56
CA ILE A 99 -5.62 6.43 6.33
C ILE A 99 -5.00 5.14 6.85
N PHE A 100 -3.71 4.91 6.58
CA PHE A 100 -3.00 3.72 7.07
C PHE A 100 -1.51 3.97 7.32
N GLY A 101 -0.92 3.19 8.24
CA GLY A 101 0.50 3.27 8.57
C GLY A 101 1.37 2.48 7.58
N CYS A 102 2.66 2.83 7.52
CA CYS A 102 3.61 2.29 6.55
C CYS A 102 3.93 0.79 6.66
N HIS A 103 3.47 0.13 7.73
CA HIS A 103 3.65 -1.30 8.00
C HIS A 103 2.40 -2.15 7.72
N ILE A 104 1.33 -1.59 7.16
CA ILE A 104 0.20 -2.40 6.73
C ILE A 104 0.53 -3.11 5.41
N ALA A 105 0.34 -4.43 5.38
CA ALA A 105 0.41 -5.19 4.14
C ALA A 105 -0.74 -4.80 3.22
N HIS A 106 -0.41 -4.25 2.06
CA HIS A 106 -1.39 -3.80 1.08
C HIS A 106 -0.96 -4.15 -0.36
N ARG A 107 -1.96 -4.27 -1.24
CA ARG A 107 -1.79 -4.57 -2.66
C ARG A 107 -2.96 -4.02 -3.47
N SER A 108 -2.84 -4.06 -4.79
CA SER A 108 -4.01 -3.99 -5.68
C SER A 108 -3.81 -4.94 -6.85
N ALA A 109 -4.86 -5.65 -7.23
CA ALA A 109 -4.82 -6.57 -8.35
C ALA A 109 -4.69 -5.82 -9.71
N PRO A 110 -4.23 -6.49 -10.78
CA PRO A 110 -4.24 -5.92 -12.12
C PRO A 110 -5.66 -5.60 -12.58
N ASN A 111 -5.87 -4.41 -13.12
CA ASN A 111 -7.09 -4.04 -13.81
C ASN A 111 -7.12 -4.80 -15.14
N GLU A 112 -8.18 -5.54 -15.40
CA GLU A 112 -8.34 -6.34 -16.63
C GLU A 112 -9.41 -5.75 -17.56
N THR A 113 -9.96 -4.58 -17.20
CA THR A 113 -10.98 -3.89 -17.98
C THR A 113 -10.36 -2.86 -18.93
N SER A 114 -11.11 -2.52 -19.98
CA SER A 114 -10.82 -1.39 -20.87
C SER A 114 -11.19 -0.03 -20.28
N GLU A 115 -11.88 -0.04 -19.14
CA GLU A 115 -12.17 1.10 -18.29
C GLU A 115 -11.04 1.35 -17.30
#